data_AF-A0A2G5NWV8-F1
#
_entry.id   AF-A0A2G5NWV8-F1
#
_cell.length_a   1.000
_cell.length_b   1.000
_cell.length_c   1.000
_cell.angle_alpha   90.00
_cell.angle_beta   90.00
_cell.angle_gamma   90.00
#
_symmetry.space_group_name_H-M   'P 1'
#
loop_
_entity.id
_entity.type
_entity.pdbx_description
1 polymer ?
#
loop_
_entity_poly.entity_id
_entity_poly.type
_entity_poly.pdbx_seq_one_letter_code
_entity_poly.pdbx_strand_id
1 'polypeptide(L)'
;MNPLEVRTINQWPDSKVVDDTKLQMLIEVYRGIAQDECNDQFIDGYEPMGVKKFIAYSINLHGEELFTSKSMGSVSYSYSDIPKSITNYLSPYMKMRW
;
A
#
# COMPACT_ATOMS: atom_id res chain seq x y z
N MET A 1 5.60 2.91 9.08
CA MET A 1 4.54 1.92 9.35
C MET A 1 5.17 0.56 9.56
N ASN A 2 4.81 -0.13 10.65
CA ASN A 2 5.38 -1.44 10.98
C ASN A 2 4.56 -2.60 10.38
N PRO A 3 5.18 -3.77 10.09
CA PRO A 3 4.46 -4.95 9.62
C PRO A 3 3.31 -5.40 10.52
N LEU A 4 3.49 -5.28 11.85
CA LEU A 4 2.45 -5.59 12.83
C LEU A 4 1.22 -4.68 12.67
N GLU A 5 1.41 -3.39 12.37
CA GLU A 5 0.30 -2.45 12.17
C GLU A 5 -0.57 -2.86 10.98
N VAL A 6 0.04 -3.34 9.88
CA VAL A 6 -0.69 -3.83 8.71
C VAL A 6 -1.57 -5.01 9.08
N ARG A 7 -1.03 -5.98 9.84
CA ARG A 7 -1.79 -7.16 10.30
C ARG A 7 -2.97 -6.75 11.17
N THR A 8 -2.75 -5.81 12.10
CA THR A 8 -3.82 -5.30 12.97
C THR A 8 -4.92 -4.58 12.19
N ILE A 9 -4.55 -3.73 11.22
CA ILE A 9 -5.52 -2.98 10.41
C ILE A 9 -6.35 -3.93 9.53
N ASN A 10 -5.71 -4.94 8.94
CA ASN A 10 -6.39 -5.91 8.08
C ASN A 10 -7.10 -7.03 8.86
N GLN A 11 -6.96 -7.06 10.20
CA GLN A 11 -7.54 -8.10 11.07
C GLN A 11 -7.22 -9.51 10.56
N TRP A 12 -5.98 -9.72 10.10
CA TRP A 12 -5.58 -11.04 9.61
C TRP A 12 -5.55 -12.05 10.76
N PRO A 13 -5.98 -13.31 10.51
CA PRO A 13 -5.91 -14.34 11.53
C PRO A 13 -4.46 -14.68 11.85
N ASP A 14 -4.19 -15.07 13.11
CA ASP A 14 -2.84 -15.44 13.58
C ASP A 14 -2.22 -16.62 12.80
N SER A 15 -3.04 -17.37 12.07
CA SER A 15 -2.63 -18.47 11.18
C SER A 15 -1.99 -18.01 9.86
N LYS A 16 -2.17 -16.74 9.44
CA LYS A 16 -1.60 -16.22 8.20
C LYS A 16 -0.14 -15.82 8.44
N VAL A 17 0.77 -16.77 8.22
CA VAL A 17 2.22 -16.52 8.29
C VAL A 17 2.66 -15.83 7.00
N VAL A 18 2.75 -14.50 7.05
CA VAL A 18 3.38 -13.69 6.00
C VAL A 18 4.79 -13.33 6.44
N ASP A 19 5.77 -13.47 5.55
CA ASP A 19 7.15 -13.06 5.81
C ASP A 19 7.20 -11.55 6.08
N ASP A 20 7.68 -11.16 7.26
CA ASP A 20 7.76 -9.76 7.66
C ASP A 20 8.66 -8.93 6.73
N THR A 21 9.69 -9.56 6.16
CA THR A 21 10.60 -8.92 5.18
C THR A 21 9.87 -8.55 3.90
N LYS A 22 9.04 -9.45 3.36
CA LYS A 22 8.21 -9.16 2.18
C LYS A 22 7.20 -8.08 2.47
N LEU A 23 6.58 -8.14 3.65
CA LEU A 23 5.59 -7.16 4.05
C LEU A 23 6.20 -5.77 4.22
N GLN A 24 7.43 -5.68 4.74
CA GLN A 24 8.18 -4.44 4.83
C GLN A 24 8.50 -3.86 3.44
N MET A 25 8.96 -4.68 2.49
CA MET A 25 9.17 -4.23 1.11
C MET A 25 7.87 -3.70 0.46
N LEU A 26 6.74 -4.36 0.69
CA LEU A 26 5.44 -3.91 0.18
C LEU A 26 5.02 -2.57 0.80
N ILE A 27 5.23 -2.39 2.10
CA ILE A 27 4.94 -1.12 2.78
C ILE A 27 5.72 0.04 2.14
N GLU A 28 7.01 -0.15 1.85
CA GLU A 28 7.84 0.87 1.22
C GLU A 28 7.35 1.24 -0.18
N VAL A 29 6.99 0.24 -0.99
CA VAL A 29 6.43 0.47 -2.33
C VAL A 29 5.13 1.27 -2.27
N TYR A 30 4.17 0.85 -1.44
CA TYR A 30 2.90 1.56 -1.31
C TYR A 30 3.03 2.92 -0.64
N ARG A 31 4.05 3.12 0.20
CA ARG A 31 4.40 4.44 0.73
C ARG A 31 4.86 5.36 -0.39
N GLY A 32 5.76 4.91 -1.27
CA GLY A 32 6.20 5.70 -2.43
C GLY A 32 5.03 6.12 -3.31
N ILE A 33 4.10 5.19 -3.58
CA ILE A 33 2.87 5.48 -4.34
C ILE A 33 2.03 6.55 -3.63
N ALA A 34 1.83 6.42 -2.32
CA ALA A 34 1.07 7.41 -1.56
C ALA A 34 1.75 8.79 -1.57
N GLN A 35 3.09 8.84 -1.51
CA GLN A 35 3.85 10.09 -1.59
C GLN A 35 3.68 10.77 -2.95
N ASP A 36 3.76 10.00 -4.04
CA ASP A 36 3.58 10.52 -5.40
C ASP A 36 2.16 11.07 -5.61
N GLU A 37 1.14 10.32 -5.16
CA GLU A 37 -0.27 10.72 -5.27
C GLU A 37 -0.59 11.94 -4.40
N CYS A 38 -0.10 11.97 -3.16
CA CYS A 38 -0.34 13.09 -2.25
C CYS A 38 0.53 14.31 -2.56
N ASN A 39 1.60 14.15 -3.35
CA ASN A 39 2.66 15.13 -3.54
C ASN A 39 3.22 15.60 -2.19
N ASP A 40 3.41 14.66 -1.27
CA ASP A 40 3.91 14.92 0.08
C ASP A 40 4.91 13.86 0.53
N GLN A 41 5.75 14.20 1.49
CA GLN A 41 6.76 13.29 2.02
C GLN A 41 6.27 12.70 3.35
N PHE A 42 5.92 11.42 3.35
CA PHE A 42 5.56 10.69 4.56
C PHE A 42 6.80 10.07 5.19
N ILE A 43 7.12 10.49 6.42
CA ILE A 43 8.21 9.94 7.22
C ILE A 43 7.78 8.59 7.80
N ASP A 44 8.69 7.62 7.81
CA ASP A 44 8.43 6.30 8.38
C ASP A 44 7.97 6.37 9.84
N GLY A 45 6.82 5.77 10.14
CA GLY A 45 6.26 5.70 11.49
C GLY A 45 5.35 6.88 11.83
N TYR A 46 5.48 7.99 11.10
CA TYR A 46 4.67 9.20 11.26
C TYR A 46 3.62 9.35 10.16
N GLU A 47 3.29 8.27 9.44
CA GLU A 47 2.26 8.33 8.42
C GLU A 47 0.86 8.59 9.04
N PRO A 48 0.06 9.49 8.45
CA PRO A 48 -1.32 9.68 8.87
C PRO A 48 -2.14 8.38 8.78
N MET A 49 -3.19 8.27 9.61
CA MET A 49 -4.01 7.06 9.65
C MET A 49 -4.66 6.72 8.30
N GLY A 50 -5.01 7.71 7.48
CA GLY A 50 -5.53 7.45 6.13
C GLY A 50 -4.51 6.80 5.20
N VAL A 51 -3.25 7.23 5.28
CA VAL A 51 -2.14 6.62 4.52
C VAL A 51 -1.86 5.20 5.02
N LYS A 52 -1.88 4.98 6.33
CA LYS A 52 -1.74 3.62 6.90
C LYS A 52 -2.85 2.68 6.44
N LYS A 53 -4.11 3.15 6.37
CA LYS A 53 -5.24 2.39 5.82
C LYS A 53 -5.06 2.10 4.33
N PHE A 54 -4.65 3.09 3.55
CA PHE A 54 -4.35 2.92 2.13
C PHE A 54 -3.33 1.80 1.90
N ILE A 55 -2.19 1.85 2.60
CA ILE A 55 -1.13 0.85 2.51
C ILE A 55 -1.66 -0.54 2.91
N ALA A 56 -2.32 -0.65 4.06
CA ALA A 56 -2.81 -1.94 4.54
C ALA A 56 -3.84 -2.58 3.60
N TYR A 57 -4.83 -1.82 3.12
CA TYR A 57 -5.85 -2.35 2.22
C TYR A 57 -5.29 -2.67 0.83
N SER A 58 -4.32 -1.88 0.34
CA SER A 58 -3.65 -2.16 -0.93
C SER A 58 -2.86 -3.46 -0.87
N ILE A 59 -2.15 -3.69 0.25
CA ILE A 59 -1.45 -4.96 0.52
C ILE A 59 -2.45 -6.12 0.65
N ASN A 60 -3.62 -5.91 1.25
CA ASN A 60 -4.62 -6.96 1.37
C ASN A 60 -5.20 -7.38 0.02
N LEU A 61 -5.45 -6.42 -0.87
CA LEU A 61 -5.97 -6.70 -2.21
C LEU A 61 -4.95 -7.37 -3.13
N HIS A 62 -3.71 -6.88 -3.15
CA HIS A 62 -2.71 -7.30 -4.13
C HIS A 62 -1.60 -8.20 -3.57
N GLY A 63 -1.60 -8.47 -2.26
CA GLY A 63 -0.51 -9.15 -1.57
C GLY A 63 -0.20 -10.56 -2.08
N GLU A 64 -1.17 -11.24 -2.70
CA GLU A 64 -0.95 -12.55 -3.33
C GLU A 64 -0.65 -12.43 -4.83
N GLU A 65 -1.30 -11.51 -5.55
CA GLU A 65 -1.18 -11.33 -7.01
C GLU A 65 0.15 -10.68 -7.45
N LEU A 66 0.73 -9.81 -6.63
CA LEU A 66 2.02 -9.15 -6.90
C LEU A 66 3.17 -10.14 -7.14
N PHE A 67 3.08 -11.35 -6.58
CA PHE A 67 4.10 -12.38 -6.72
C PHE A 67 3.68 -13.58 -7.58
N THR A 68 2.38 -13.81 -7.81
CA THR A 68 1.90 -15.04 -8.48
C THR A 68 1.56 -14.88 -9.96
N SER A 69 1.33 -13.67 -10.48
CA SER A 69 0.68 -13.54 -11.80
C SER A 69 1.24 -12.44 -12.69
N LYS A 70 2.51 -12.50 -13.13
CA LYS A 70 2.94 -11.84 -14.38
C LYS A 70 3.94 -12.70 -15.16
N SER A 71 3.40 -13.54 -16.04
CA SER A 71 4.13 -14.19 -17.13
C SER A 71 4.82 -13.15 -18.02
N MET A 72 6.04 -13.45 -18.47
CA MET A 72 6.97 -12.57 -19.16
C MET A 72 6.45 -12.03 -20.49
N GLY A 73 5.88 -10.82 -20.47
CA GLY A 73 5.57 -10.08 -21.69
C GLY A 73 5.27 -8.62 -21.37
N SER A 74 6.28 -7.76 -21.45
CA SER A 74 6.22 -6.28 -21.43
C SER A 74 4.93 -5.69 -20.86
N VAL A 75 4.76 -5.76 -19.54
CA VAL A 75 3.60 -5.14 -18.89
C VAL A 75 3.97 -3.73 -18.46
N SER A 76 3.41 -2.74 -19.14
CA SER A 76 3.33 -1.37 -18.61
C SER A 76 2.56 -1.46 -17.29
N TYR A 77 3.21 -1.17 -16.15
CA TYR A 77 2.54 -1.10 -14.86
C TYR A 77 1.56 0.09 -14.87
N SER A 78 0.34 -0.14 -15.30
CA SER A 78 -0.73 0.84 -15.15
C SER A 78 -1.23 0.75 -13.70
N TYR A 79 -0.87 1.74 -12.89
CA TYR A 79 -1.36 1.95 -11.51
C TYR A 79 -2.90 2.16 -11.41
N SER A 80 -3.61 1.98 -12.53
CA SER A 80 -5.05 2.18 -12.72
C SER A 80 -5.94 1.16 -11.99
N ASP A 81 -5.36 0.11 -11.42
CA ASP A 81 -6.14 -1.00 -10.85
C ASP A 81 -6.38 -0.88 -9.35
N ILE A 82 -5.82 0.15 -8.68
CA ILE A 82 -6.15 0.42 -7.27
C ILE A 82 -7.57 0.98 -7.20
N PRO A 83 -8.50 0.34 -6.47
CA PRO A 83 -9.88 0.81 -6.38
C PRO A 83 -9.97 2.24 -5.84
N LYS A 84 -10.85 3.04 -6.44
CA LYS A 84 -11.12 4.42 -6.00
C LYS A 84 -11.52 4.51 -4.52
N SER A 85 -12.15 3.46 -3.99
CA SER A 85 -12.50 3.37 -2.57
C SER A 85 -11.28 3.45 -1.65
N ILE A 86 -10.14 2.94 -2.09
CA ILE A 86 -8.90 2.93 -1.32
C ILE A 86 -8.13 4.24 -1.52
N THR A 87 -8.05 4.75 -2.76
CA THR A 87 -7.43 6.06 -3.01
C THR A 87 -8.18 7.21 -2.32
N ASN A 88 -9.48 7.07 -2.06
CA ASN A 88 -10.24 8.03 -1.26
C ASN A 88 -9.65 8.27 0.14
N TYR A 89 -8.95 7.30 0.74
CA TYR A 89 -8.27 7.50 2.03
C TYR A 89 -7.12 8.51 1.95
N LEU A 90 -6.56 8.72 0.76
CA LEU A 90 -5.49 9.69 0.50
C LEU A 90 -6.03 11.08 0.19
N SER A 91 -7.30 11.20 -0.23
CA SER A 91 -7.91 12.47 -0.66
C SER A 91 -7.70 13.66 0.28
N PRO A 92 -7.73 13.52 1.64
CA PRO A 92 -7.52 14.66 2.53
C PRO A 92 -6.06 15.16 2.57
N TYR A 93 -5.13 14.32 2.12
CA TYR A 93 -3.68 14.58 2.15
C TYR A 93 -3.14 14.97 0.77
N MET A 94 -3.96 14.91 -0.28
CA MET A 94 -3.54 15.29 -1.63
C MET A 94 -3.37 16.80 -1.74
N LYS A 95 -2.15 17.22 -2.09
CA LYS A 95 -1.85 18.62 -2.42
C LYS A 95 -2.15 18.88 -3.89
N MET A 96 -2.69 20.05 -4.19
CA MET A 96 -2.93 20.47 -5.57
C MET A 96 -1.62 20.50 -6.35
N ARG A 97 -1.62 19.91 -7.55
CA ARG A 97 -0.57 20.12 -8.55
C ARG A 97 -0.99 21.33 -9.38
N TRP A 98 -0.12 22.33 -9.46
CA TRP A 98 -0.26 23.48 -10.35
C TRP A 98 0.60 23.30 -11.59
#